data_AF-A0A2E5EHT7-F1
#
_entry.id   AF-A0A2E5EHT7-F1
#
_cell.length_a   1.000
_cell.length_b   1.000
_cell.length_c   1.000
_cell.angle_alpha   90.00
_cell.angle_beta   90.00
_cell.angle_gamma   90.00
#
_symmetry.space_group_name_H-M   'P 1'
#
loop_
_entity.id
_entity.type
_entity.pdbx_description
1 polymer ?
#
loop_
_entity_poly.entity_id
_entity_poly.type
_entity_poly.pdbx_seq_one_letter_code
_entity_poly.pdbx_strand_id
1 'polypeptide(L)'
;MPRMRMCVLFLLAVCLGGCTTVKRVDWESRVGKFSFDQVVLEMGPPDKETILSDGTKVAEWRTRRGMSRTTFLGDPYSGISTPAYSYTGPDRFLRLQFGADGKLTQAKRVYR
;
A
#
# COMPACT_ATOMS: atom_id res chain seq x y z
N MET A 1 0.43 -6.17 -50.91
CA MET A 1 1.16 -5.92 -49.65
C MET A 1 0.22 -5.85 -48.41
N PRO A 2 -0.64 -6.86 -48.12
CA PRO A 2 -1.56 -6.80 -46.96
C PRO A 2 -0.95 -7.33 -45.65
N ARG A 3 0.06 -8.22 -45.73
CA ARG A 3 0.68 -8.87 -44.56
C ARG A 3 1.37 -7.90 -43.60
N MET A 4 1.95 -6.81 -44.13
CA MET A 4 2.70 -5.83 -43.34
C MET A 4 1.78 -4.91 -42.50
N ARG A 5 0.56 -4.60 -42.99
CA ARG A 5 -0.43 -3.81 -42.23
C ARG A 5 -1.00 -4.58 -41.04
N MET A 6 -1.14 -5.90 -41.18
CA MET A 6 -1.68 -6.77 -40.12
C MET A 6 -0.69 -6.92 -38.95
N CYS A 7 0.61 -7.01 -39.24
CA CYS A 7 1.64 -7.04 -38.19
C CYS A 7 1.72 -5.72 -37.40
N VAL A 8 1.58 -4.57 -38.08
CA VAL A 8 1.61 -3.25 -37.41
C VAL A 8 0.40 -3.04 -36.51
N LEU A 9 -0.79 -3.47 -36.93
CA LEU A 9 -2.01 -3.41 -36.11
C LEU A 9 -1.93 -4.33 -34.88
N PHE A 10 -1.32 -5.52 -35.04
CA PHE A 10 -1.13 -6.45 -33.92
C PHE A 10 -0.12 -5.92 -32.89
N LEU A 11 0.98 -5.31 -33.34
CA LEU A 11 1.96 -4.66 -32.47
C LEU A 11 1.37 -3.45 -31.73
N LEU A 12 0.52 -2.65 -32.38
CA LEU A 12 -0.14 -1.51 -31.74
C LEU A 12 -1.12 -1.94 -30.64
N ALA A 13 -1.82 -3.06 -30.83
CA ALA A 13 -2.76 -3.60 -29.85
C ALA A 13 -2.06 -4.12 -28.58
N VAL A 14 -0.87 -4.73 -28.72
CA VAL A 14 -0.08 -5.21 -27.57
C VAL A 14 0.48 -4.05 -26.74
N CYS A 15 0.88 -2.95 -27.37
CA CYS A 15 1.43 -1.79 -26.66
C CYS A 15 0.39 -1.04 -25.79
N LEU A 16 -0.91 -1.15 -26.10
CA LEU A 16 -1.98 -0.48 -25.33
C LEU A 16 -2.42 -1.25 -24.08
N GLY A 17 -2.03 -2.52 -23.92
CA GLY A 17 -2.40 -3.37 -22.77
C GLY A 17 -1.47 -3.28 -21.56
N GLY A 18 -0.38 -2.52 -21.64
CA GLY A 18 0.76 -2.61 -20.72
C GLY A 18 0.89 -1.50 -19.68
N CYS A 19 -0.19 -1.04 -19.05
CA CYS A 19 -0.07 -0.16 -17.87
C CYS A 19 -1.06 -0.58 -16.78
N THR A 20 -0.90 -1.81 -16.30
CA THR A 20 -1.55 -2.23 -15.06
C THR A 20 -0.89 -1.48 -13.90
N THR A 21 -1.48 -0.34 -13.56
CA THR A 21 -1.21 0.33 -12.29
C THR A 21 -1.48 -0.69 -11.20
N VAL A 22 -0.45 -1.04 -10.41
CA VAL A 22 -0.56 -1.98 -9.29
C VAL A 22 -1.76 -1.58 -8.44
N LYS A 23 -2.87 -2.34 -8.55
CA LYS A 23 -4.08 -2.06 -7.80
C LYS A 23 -3.77 -2.31 -6.34
N ARG A 24 -3.80 -1.25 -5.54
CA ARG A 24 -3.75 -1.39 -4.07
C ARG A 24 -4.93 -2.25 -3.66
N VAL A 25 -4.71 -3.15 -2.69
CA VAL A 25 -5.80 -3.94 -2.10
C VAL A 25 -6.89 -2.98 -1.63
N ASP A 26 -8.08 -3.18 -2.19
CA ASP A 26 -9.26 -2.42 -1.85
C ASP A 26 -9.96 -3.12 -0.68
N TRP A 27 -9.78 -2.52 0.50
CA TRP A 27 -10.39 -3.02 1.73
C TRP A 27 -11.82 -2.54 1.91
N GLU A 28 -12.25 -1.51 1.18
CA GLU A 28 -13.61 -0.97 1.27
C GLU A 28 -14.62 -1.93 0.64
N SER A 29 -14.29 -2.55 -0.49
CA SER A 29 -15.14 -3.59 -1.10
C SER A 29 -15.28 -4.89 -0.28
N ARG A 30 -14.48 -5.04 0.79
CA ARG A 30 -14.48 -6.20 1.69
C ARG A 30 -15.32 -5.98 2.96
N VAL A 31 -15.79 -4.75 3.19
CA VAL A 31 -16.66 -4.39 4.32
C VAL A 31 -17.94 -5.23 4.29
N GLY A 32 -18.33 -5.75 5.45
CA GLY A 32 -19.49 -6.62 5.66
C GLY A 32 -19.30 -8.09 5.26
N LYS A 33 -18.15 -8.46 4.69
CA LYS A 33 -17.87 -9.83 4.24
C LYS A 33 -16.72 -10.49 4.99
N PHE A 34 -15.65 -9.74 5.23
CA PHE A 34 -14.43 -10.27 5.81
C PHE A 34 -14.50 -10.33 7.34
N SER A 35 -13.99 -11.40 7.93
CA SER A 35 -13.83 -11.53 9.39
C SER A 35 -12.39 -11.24 9.82
N PHE A 36 -12.19 -11.00 11.12
CA PHE A 36 -10.85 -10.79 11.69
C PHE A 36 -9.89 -11.93 11.35
N ASP A 37 -10.31 -13.18 11.52
CA ASP A 37 -9.45 -14.34 11.29
C ASP A 37 -9.04 -14.47 9.82
N GLN A 38 -9.93 -14.14 8.88
CA GLN A 38 -9.61 -14.13 7.45
C GLN A 38 -8.53 -13.10 7.13
N VAL A 39 -8.60 -11.93 7.77
CA VAL A 39 -7.57 -10.89 7.60
C VAL A 39 -6.24 -11.36 8.19
N VAL A 40 -6.26 -12.00 9.36
CA VAL A 40 -5.05 -12.57 9.99
C VAL A 40 -4.43 -13.65 9.11
N LEU A 41 -5.23 -14.46 8.43
CA LEU A 41 -4.74 -15.45 7.47
C LEU A 41 -4.08 -14.80 6.23
N GLU A 42 -4.58 -13.66 5.77
CA GLU A 42 -4.05 -12.97 4.58
C GLU A 42 -2.82 -12.10 4.87
N MET A 43 -2.80 -11.41 6.01
CA MET A 43 -1.75 -10.42 6.34
C MET A 43 -0.84 -10.83 7.51
N GLY A 44 -1.16 -11.90 8.22
CA GLY A 44 -0.55 -12.24 9.49
C GLY A 44 -1.19 -11.51 10.68
N PRO A 45 -0.66 -11.71 11.90
CA PRO A 45 -1.17 -11.05 13.10
C PRO A 45 -1.03 -9.52 12.99
N PRO A 46 -1.96 -8.75 13.58
CA PRO A 46 -1.86 -7.29 13.60
C PRO A 46 -0.69 -6.81 14.45
N ASP A 47 -0.14 -5.64 14.13
CA ASP A 47 0.86 -4.98 14.98
C ASP A 47 0.23 -4.48 16.29
N LYS A 48 -1.05 -4.09 16.24
CA LYS A 48 -1.82 -3.64 17.40
C LYS A 48 -3.27 -4.05 17.27
N GLU A 49 -3.88 -4.45 18.38
CA GLU A 49 -5.31 -4.69 18.47
C GLU A 49 -5.88 -4.12 19.76
N THR A 50 -7.16 -3.74 19.73
CA THR A 50 -7.93 -3.30 20.88
C THR A 50 -9.39 -3.67 20.71
N ILE A 51 -10.08 -3.93 21.81
CA ILE A 51 -11.52 -4.16 21.85
C ILE A 51 -12.13 -2.98 22.58
N LEU A 52 -13.07 -2.30 21.94
CA LEU A 52 -13.80 -1.19 22.51
C LEU A 52 -14.91 -1.70 23.44
N SER A 53 -15.42 -0.82 24.31
CA SER A 53 -16.46 -1.15 25.30
C SER A 53 -17.79 -1.60 24.68
N ASP A 54 -18.02 -1.28 23.40
CA ASP A 54 -19.19 -1.69 22.62
C ASP A 54 -19.03 -3.09 21.98
N GLY A 55 -17.91 -3.78 22.23
CA GLY A 55 -17.60 -5.09 21.64
C GLY A 55 -16.98 -5.02 20.25
N THR A 56 -16.79 -3.81 19.70
CA THR A 56 -16.09 -3.61 18.43
C THR A 56 -14.60 -3.92 18.60
N LYS A 57 -14.01 -4.68 17.66
CA LYS A 57 -12.57 -4.92 17.62
C LYS A 57 -11.91 -4.00 16.59
N VAL A 58 -10.82 -3.32 16.96
CA VAL A 58 -10.01 -2.52 16.05
C VAL A 58 -8.60 -3.09 16.01
N ALA A 59 -8.10 -3.35 14.81
CA ALA A 59 -6.76 -3.88 14.60
C ALA A 59 -6.00 -3.08 13.54
N GLU A 60 -4.69 -2.94 13.72
CA GLU A 60 -3.79 -2.18 12.85
C GLU A 60 -2.68 -3.07 12.31
N TRP A 61 -2.45 -2.99 10.99
CA TRP A 61 -1.34 -3.62 10.28
C TRP A 61 -0.45 -2.56 9.63
N ARG A 62 0.87 -2.64 9.80
CA ARG A 62 1.83 -1.79 9.11
C ARG A 62 2.05 -2.30 7.71
N THR A 63 1.41 -1.63 6.76
CA THR A 63 1.53 -1.92 5.33
C THR A 63 2.84 -1.45 4.72
N ARG A 64 3.49 -0.43 5.30
CA ARG A 64 4.76 0.08 4.78
C ARG A 64 5.51 0.82 5.88
N ARG A 65 6.83 0.62 5.94
CA ARG A 65 7.69 1.50 6.73
C ARG A 65 7.92 2.83 6.01
N GLY A 66 8.09 3.87 6.82
CA GLY A 66 8.62 5.15 6.44
C GLY A 66 10.00 4.98 5.83
N MET A 67 10.34 5.88 4.90
CA MET A 67 11.62 5.86 4.22
C MET A 67 12.35 7.14 4.55
N SER A 68 13.59 6.99 5.01
CA SER A 68 14.52 8.09 5.19
C SER A 68 15.22 8.40 3.87
N ARG A 69 15.28 9.68 3.51
CA ARG A 69 16.06 10.19 2.40
C ARG A 69 17.00 11.27 2.91
N THR A 70 18.27 11.15 2.56
CA THR A 70 19.28 12.16 2.83
C THR A 70 19.73 12.75 1.50
N THR A 71 19.60 14.06 1.37
CA THR A 71 20.17 14.83 0.27
C THR A 71 21.57 15.25 0.66
N PHE A 72 22.53 14.99 -0.23
CA PHE A 72 23.91 15.39 -0.06
C PHE A 72 24.20 16.61 -0.95
N LEU A 73 24.96 17.56 -0.42
CA LEU A 73 25.59 18.61 -1.22
C LEU A 73 27.01 18.16 -1.54
N GLY A 74 27.28 18.03 -2.84
CA GLY A 74 28.61 17.72 -3.34
C GLY A 74 29.31 18.99 -3.80
N ASP A 75 30.58 19.13 -3.45
CA ASP A 75 31.48 20.08 -4.09
C ASP A 75 32.11 19.40 -5.32
N PRO A 76 31.87 19.94 -6.53
CA PRO A 76 32.32 19.32 -7.78
C PRO A 76 33.84 19.29 -7.95
N TYR A 77 34.61 20.03 -7.15
CA TYR A 77 36.07 20.09 -7.26
C TYR A 77 36.81 19.31 -6.18
N SER A 78 36.24 19.17 -4.98
CA SER A 78 36.88 18.44 -3.87
C SER A 78 36.48 16.96 -3.79
N GLY A 79 35.43 16.53 -4.50
CA GLY A 79 34.93 15.15 -4.46
C GLY A 79 34.28 14.76 -3.12
N ILE A 80 34.16 15.72 -2.20
CA ILE A 80 33.55 15.53 -0.90
C ILE A 80 32.05 15.81 -1.03
N SER A 81 31.24 14.92 -0.47
CA SER A 81 29.80 15.11 -0.32
C SER A 81 29.45 15.16 1.17
N THR A 82 28.64 16.15 1.54
CA THR A 82 28.20 16.34 2.92
C THR A 82 26.68 16.23 3.01
N PRO A 83 26.13 15.61 4.06
CA PRO A 83 24.70 15.52 4.25
C PRO A 83 24.14 16.91 4.53
N ALA A 84 23.22 17.37 3.69
CA ALA A 84 22.64 18.71 3.80
C ALA A 84 21.27 18.68 4.47
N TYR A 85 20.46 17.67 4.13
CA TYR A 85 19.12 17.54 4.67
C TYR A 85 18.71 16.08 4.72
N SER A 86 18.11 15.67 5.84
CA SER A 86 17.53 14.33 5.99
C SER A 86 16.05 14.45 6.34
N TYR A 87 15.23 13.68 5.63
CA TYR A 87 13.79 13.58 5.89
C TYR A 87 13.39 12.12 6.04
N THR A 88 12.66 11.82 7.10
CA THR A 88 12.05 10.50 7.32
C THR A 88 10.55 10.61 7.16
N GLY A 89 10.00 9.95 6.14
CA GLY A 89 8.56 9.87 5.96
C GLY A 89 7.89 8.95 6.99
N PRO A 90 6.59 9.11 7.25
CA PRO A 90 5.86 8.30 8.22
C PRO A 90 5.68 6.84 7.77
N ASP A 91 5.57 5.94 8.74
CA ASP A 91 5.04 4.58 8.58
C ASP A 91 3.57 4.65 8.14
N ARG A 92 3.14 3.65 7.36
CA ARG A 92 1.78 3.54 6.84
C ARG A 92 1.11 2.32 7.42
N PHE A 93 -0.01 2.54 8.07
CA PHE A 93 -0.84 1.52 8.68
C PHE A 93 -2.19 1.41 7.99
N LEU A 94 -2.73 0.21 8.00
CA LEU A 94 -4.10 -0.11 7.68
C LEU A 94 -4.80 -0.45 9.00
N ARG A 95 -5.77 0.37 9.37
CA ARG A 95 -6.65 0.13 10.52
C ARG A 95 -7.95 -0.47 10.01
N LEU A 96 -8.30 -1.63 10.54
CA LEU A 96 -9.56 -2.30 10.28
C LEU A 96 -10.38 -2.34 11.57
N GLN A 97 -11.66 -2.02 11.46
CA GLN A 97 -12.63 -2.12 12.53
C GLN A 97 -13.59 -3.26 12.21
N PHE A 98 -13.86 -4.09 13.20
CA PHE A 98 -14.78 -5.21 13.13
C PHE A 98 -15.89 -4.98 14.12
N GLY A 99 -17.14 -5.14 13.68
CA GLY A 99 -18.30 -5.07 14.55
C GLY A 99 -18.30 -6.19 15.59
N ALA A 100 -19.23 -6.11 16.54
CA ALA A 100 -19.46 -7.19 17.50
C ALA A 100 -19.88 -8.51 16.82
N ASP A 101 -20.37 -8.45 15.58
CA ASP A 101 -20.65 -9.59 14.71
C ASP A 101 -19.39 -10.23 14.08
N GLY A 102 -18.20 -9.68 14.40
CA GLY A 102 -16.91 -10.14 13.90
C GLY A 102 -16.61 -9.77 12.46
N LYS A 103 -17.48 -8.98 11.81
CA LYS A 103 -17.32 -8.59 10.41
C LYS A 103 -16.68 -7.22 10.27
N LEU A 104 -15.91 -7.06 9.21
CA LEU A 104 -15.27 -5.79 8.87
C LEU A 104 -16.32 -4.70 8.65
N THR A 105 -16.29 -3.65 9.46
CA THR A 105 -17.20 -2.50 9.36
C THR A 105 -16.51 -1.28 8.76
N GLN A 106 -15.21 -1.11 9.00
CA GLN A 106 -14.45 0.02 8.49
C GLN A 106 -13.02 -0.37 8.14
N ALA A 107 -12.51 0.20 7.05
CA ALA A 107 -11.09 0.16 6.70
C ALA A 107 -10.57 1.59 6.55
N LYS A 108 -9.47 1.94 7.21
CA LYS A 108 -8.87 3.28 7.16
C LYS A 108 -7.36 3.22 7.06
N ARG A 109 -6.77 4.10 6.25
CA ARG A 109 -5.33 4.30 6.19
C ARG A 109 -4.90 5.31 7.25
N VAL A 110 -3.85 4.97 7.99
CA VAL A 110 -3.29 5.79 9.06
C VAL A 110 -1.80 5.99 8.80
N TYR A 111 -1.29 7.20 9.03
CA TYR A 111 0.11 7.56 8.82
C TYR A 111 0.67 8.01 10.17
N ARG A 112 1.82 7.49 10.58
CA ARG A 112 2.49 7.85 11.84
C ARG A 112 3.99 7.91 11.66
#